data_AF-A0A356UBP4-F1
#
_entry.id   AF-A0A356UBP4-F1
#
_cell.length_a   1.000
_cell.length_b   1.000
_cell.length_c   1.000
_cell.angle_alpha   90.00
_cell.angle_beta   90.00
_cell.angle_gamma   90.00
#
_symmetry.space_group_name_H-M   'P 1'
#
loop_
_entity.id
_entity.type
_entity.pdbx_description
1 polymer ?
#
loop_
_entity_poly.entity_id
_entity_poly.type
_entity_poly.pdbx_seq_one_letter_code
_entity_poly.pdbx_strand_id
1 'polypeptide(L)' 'VFACNWCTYAAADLAGLNHLEYPADVRIIRTPCSGRMDPMLVLRAFNRG' A
#
# COMPACT_ATOMS: atom_id res chain seq x y z
N VAL A 1 2.07 1.49 3.65
CA VAL A 1 0.69 1.16 3.21
C VAL A 1 0.68 -0.20 2.54
N PHE A 2 -0.29 -1.06 2.84
CA PHE A 2 -0.47 -2.33 2.15
C PHE A 2 -1.60 -2.19 1.12
N ALA A 3 -1.30 -2.46 -0.15
CA ALA A 3 -2.23 -2.29 -1.26
C ALA A 3 -2.48 -3.63 -1.95
N CYS A 4 -3.74 -3.98 -2.15
CA CYS A 4 -4.07 -5.14 -2.96
C CYS A 4 -3.72 -4.89 -4.43
N ASN A 5 -3.26 -5.93 -5.11
CA ASN A 5 -2.83 -5.87 -6.49
C ASN A 5 -3.92 -5.37 -7.46
N TRP A 6 -5.16 -5.80 -7.24
CA TRP A 6 -6.22 -5.63 -8.23
C TRP A 6 -6.93 -4.28 -8.17
N CYS A 7 -7.22 -3.76 -6.98
CA CYS A 7 -7.99 -2.53 -6.82
C CYS A 7 -7.11 -1.38 -6.33
N THR A 8 -6.54 -1.51 -5.13
CA THR A 8 -5.81 -0.41 -4.47
C THR A 8 -4.50 -0.06 -5.17
N TYR A 9 -3.74 -1.05 -5.66
CA TYR A 9 -2.49 -0.79 -6.35
C TYR A 9 -2.74 -0.09 -7.70
N ALA A 10 -3.74 -0.55 -8.45
CA ALA A 10 -4.18 0.12 -9.68
C ALA A 10 -4.68 1.55 -9.43
N ALA A 11 -5.39 1.79 -8.31
CA ALA A 11 -5.80 3.14 -7.92
C ALA A 11 -4.58 4.03 -7.58
N ALA A 12 -3.53 3.48 -6.97
CA ALA A 12 -2.29 4.22 -6.72
C ALA A 12 -1.58 4.57 -8.03
N ASP A 13 -1.57 3.67 -9.02
CA ASP A 13 -1.05 3.96 -10.36
C ASP A 13 -1.86 5.08 -11.05
N LEU A 14 -3.19 5.04 -10.92
CA LEU A 14 -4.08 6.08 -11.45
C LEU A 14 -3.88 7.44 -10.76
N ALA A 15 -3.60 7.46 -9.46
CA ALA A 15 -3.26 8.68 -8.73
C ALA A 15 -1.96 9.30 -9.27
N GLY A 16 -0.98 8.47 -9.63
CA GLY A 16 0.25 8.90 -10.30
C GLY A 16 0.01 9.47 -11.69
N LEU A 17 -0.85 8.82 -12.50
CA LEU A 17 -1.24 9.31 -13.84
C LEU A 17 -1.99 10.64 -13.79
N ASN A 18 -2.79 10.86 -12.75
CA ASN A 18 -3.54 12.11 -12.55
C ASN A 18 -2.70 13.21 -11.88
N HIS A 19 -1.41 12.97 -11.64
CA HIS A 19 -0.52 13.91 -10.95
C HIS A 19 -1.09 14.40 -9.61
N LEU A 20 -1.77 13.52 -8.87
CA LEU A 20 -2.26 13.84 -7.53
C LEU A 20 -1.07 13.97 -6.58
N GLU A 21 -0.96 15.11 -5.89
CA GLU A 21 0.10 15.31 -4.91
C GLU A 21 -0.14 14.45 -3.66
N TYR A 22 0.92 13.80 -3.19
CA TYR A 22 0.94 13.05 -1.95
C TYR A 22 2.33 13.15 -1.30
N PRO A 23 2.44 13.04 0.03
CA PRO A 23 3.73 13.07 0.72
C PRO A 23 4.60 11.86 0.35
N ALA A 24 5.90 12.09 0.16
CA ALA A 24 6.88 11.05 -0.21
C ALA A 24 7.18 10.02 0.90
N ASP A 25 6.61 10.20 2.09
CA ASP A 25 6.78 9.30 3.24
C ASP A 25 6.04 7.97 3.06
N VAL A 26 5.06 7.93 2.15
CA VAL A 26 4.21 6.76 1.94
C VAL A 26 4.91 5.73 1.06
N ARG A 27 5.22 4.56 1.63
CA ARG A 27 5.72 3.39 0.90
C ARG A 27 4.62 2.34 0.72
N ILE A 28 4.36 1.95 -0.53
CA ILE A 28 3.31 0.98 -0.88
C ILE A 28 3.90 -0.42 -0.97
N ILE A 29 3.31 -1.37 -0.23
CA ILE A 29 3.65 -2.80 -0.26
C ILE A 29 2.53 -3.53 -1.00
N ARG A 30 2.86 -4.16 -2.12
CA ARG A 30 1.90 -4.91 -2.95
C ARG A 30 1.59 -6.27 -2.34
N THR A 31 0.31 -6.57 -2.18
CA THR A 31 -0.20 -7.89 -1.77
C THR A 31 -1.16 -8.44 -2.84
N PRO A 32 -1.30 -9.76 -3.01
CA PRO A 32 -2.17 -10.32 -4.04
C PRO A 32 -3.66 -9.97 -3.82
N CYS A 33 -4.11 -9.93 -2.56
CA CYS A 33 -5.46 -9.53 -2.16
C CYS A 33 -5.42 -8.98 -0.72
N SER A 34 -6.41 -8.18 -0.33
CA SER A 34 -6.57 -7.71 1.06
C SER A 34 -6.71 -8.87 2.05
N GLY A 35 -7.22 -10.03 1.62
CA GLY A 35 -7.28 -11.24 2.44
C GLY A 35 -5.91 -11.80 2.87
N ARG A 36 -4.80 -11.36 2.24
CA ARG A 36 -3.43 -11.72 2.68
C ARG A 36 -2.96 -10.91 3.88
N MET A 37 -3.70 -9.87 4.28
CA MET A 37 -3.37 -9.03 5.43
C MET A 37 -3.50 -9.82 6.72
N ASP A 38 -2.41 -9.86 7.48
CA ASP A 38 -2.33 -10.50 8.78
C ASP A 38 -1.91 -9.45 9.82
N PRO A 39 -2.49 -9.45 11.04
CA PRO A 39 -2.12 -8.49 12.07
C PRO A 39 -0.62 -8.45 12.38
N MET A 40 0.09 -9.57 12.24
CA MET A 40 1.54 -9.65 12.45
C MET A 40 2.31 -8.82 11.42
N LEU A 41 1.79 -8.62 10.20
CA LEU A 41 2.43 -7.77 9.20
C LEU A 41 2.40 -6.29 9.63
N VAL A 42 1.31 -5.87 10.27
CA VAL A 42 1.17 -4.50 10.80
C VAL A 42 2.09 -4.30 12.01
N LEU A 43 2.10 -5.26 12.94
CA LEU A 43 3.01 -5.22 14.10
C LEU A 43 4.49 -5.23 13.67
N ARG A 44 4.84 -6.04 12.66
CA ARG A 44 6.19 -6.07 12.10
C ARG A 44 6.57 -4.76 11.41
N ALA A 45 5.60 -4.07 10.78
CA ALA A 45 5.84 -2.75 10.22
C ALA A 45 6.19 -1.77 11.34
N PHE A 46 5.37 -1.68 12.39
CA PHE A 46 5.67 -0.83 13.57
C PHE A 46 7.01 -1.14 14.24
N ASN A 47 7.40 -2.42 14.33
CA ASN A 47 8.69 -2.81 14.89
C ASN A 47 9.89 -2.42 14.01
N ARG A 48 9.67 -2.08 12.74
CA ARG A 48 10.73 -1.69 11.78
C ARG A 48 10.81 -0.18 11.54
N GLY A 49 9.98 0.62 12.22
CA GLY A 49 9.87 2.08 12.04
C GLY A 49 9.00 2.46 10.86
#